data_AF-A0A1F9A1J2-F1
#
_entry.id   AF-A0A1F9A1J2-F1
#
_cell.length_a   1.000
_cell.length_b   1.000
_cell.length_c   1.000
_cell.angle_alpha   90.00
_cell.angle_beta   90.00
_cell.angle_gamma   90.00
#
_symmetry.space_group_name_H-M   'P 1'
#
loop_
_entity.id
_entity.type
_entity.pdbx_description
1 polymer ?
#
loop_
_entity_poly.entity_id
_entity_poly.type
_entity_poly.pdbx_seq_one_letter_code
_entity_poly.pdbx_strand_id
1 'polypeptide(L)' 'MANKSKATFRKMEKEKARQQKQRDKEARRLQSKTLNTASGPKTSDEDPDIAGIRPGPQPLPEQWDDVEKE' A
#
# COMPACT_ATOMS: atom_id res chain seq x y z
N MET A 1 6.67 -45.99 -20.39
CA MET A 1 6.13 -45.40 -19.14
C MET A 1 7.07 -44.34 -18.51
N ALA A 2 7.83 -43.54 -19.28
CA ALA A 2 8.89 -42.67 -18.73
C ALA A 2 8.52 -41.18 -18.56
N ASN A 3 7.45 -40.69 -19.20
CA ASN A 3 7.20 -39.24 -19.31
C ASN A 3 6.15 -38.70 -18.32
N LYS A 4 5.51 -39.56 -17.52
CA LYS A 4 4.43 -39.18 -16.59
C LYS A 4 4.91 -38.65 -15.24
N SER A 5 6.16 -38.94 -14.84
CA SER A 5 6.71 -38.50 -13.54
C SER A 5 7.03 -37.00 -13.52
N LYS A 6 7.61 -36.43 -14.58
CA LYS A 6 7.92 -34.99 -14.64
C LYS A 6 6.69 -34.09 -14.52
N ALA A 7 5.55 -34.53 -15.07
CA ALA A 7 4.29 -33.79 -14.99
C ALA A 7 3.72 -33.74 -13.56
N THR A 8 3.84 -34.84 -12.81
CA THR A 8 3.38 -34.90 -11.41
C THR A 8 4.29 -34.10 -10.48
N PHE A 9 5.61 -34.14 -10.68
CA PHE A 9 6.55 -33.31 -9.91
C PHE A 9 6.27 -31.81 -10.08
N ARG A 10 6.09 -31.35 -11.32
CA ARG A 10 5.74 -29.94 -11.58
C ARG A 10 4.42 -29.53 -10.94
N LYS A 11 3.43 -30.43 -10.91
CA LYS A 11 2.14 -30.18 -10.23
C LYS A 11 2.34 -30.02 -8.72
N MET A 12 3.10 -30.91 -8.09
CA MET A 12 3.40 -30.84 -6.65
C MET A 12 4.20 -29.57 -6.30
N GLU A 13 5.19 -29.21 -7.12
CA GLU A 13 5.98 -27.99 -6.90
C GLU A 13 5.12 -26.72 -7.01
N LYS A 14 4.25 -26.64 -8.02
CA LYS A 14 3.30 -25.52 -8.18
C LYS A 14 2.33 -25.42 -7.01
N GLU A 15 1.85 -26.55 -6.51
CA GLU A 15 0.97 -26.59 -5.35
C GLU A 15 1.70 -26.11 -4.07
N LYS A 16 2.91 -26.62 -3.83
CA LYS A 16 3.76 -26.20 -2.70
C LYS A 16 4.03 -24.69 -2.75
N ALA A 17 4.37 -24.16 -3.92
CA ALA A 17 4.57 -22.72 -4.12
C ALA A 17 3.30 -21.90 -3.83
N ARG A 18 2.12 -22.40 -4.23
CA ARG A 18 0.84 -21.74 -3.92
C ARG A 18 0.57 -21.73 -2.41
N GLN A 19 0.77 -22.86 -1.73
CA GLN A 19 0.60 -22.95 -0.28
C GLN A 19 1.57 -22.03 0.47
N GLN A 20 2.84 -21.99 0.05
CA GLN A 20 3.84 -21.13 0.65
C GLN A 20 3.48 -19.65 0.48
N LYS A 21 3.12 -19.22 -0.74
CA LYS A 21 2.67 -17.84 -0.99
C LYS A 21 1.46 -17.45 -0.15
N GLN A 22 0.53 -18.37 0.08
CA GLN A 22 -0.63 -18.12 0.92
C GLN A 22 -0.23 -17.94 2.38
N ARG A 23 0.62 -18.82 2.92
CA ARG A 23 1.16 -18.70 4.29
C ARG A 23 1.94 -17.39 4.48
N ASP A 24 2.79 -17.01 3.52
CA ASP A 24 3.55 -15.76 3.59
C ASP A 24 2.62 -14.54 3.59
N LYS A 25 1.55 -14.58 2.78
CA LYS A 25 0.55 -13.50 2.75
C LYS A 25 -0.22 -13.40 4.07
N GLU A 26 -0.58 -14.53 4.67
CA GLU A 26 -1.24 -14.60 5.96
C GLU A 26 -0.32 -14.09 7.08
N ALA A 27 0.95 -14.50 7.09
CA ALA A 27 1.96 -13.99 8.01
C ALA A 27 2.14 -12.46 7.89
N ARG A 28 2.26 -11.95 6.65
CA ARG A 28 2.35 -10.50 6.41
C ARG A 28 1.10 -9.75 6.89
N ARG A 29 -0.10 -10.31 6.68
CA ARG A 29 -1.35 -9.72 7.19
C ARG A 29 -1.37 -9.65 8.71
N LEU A 30 -0.93 -10.70 9.40
CA LEU A 30 -0.82 -10.71 10.86
C LEU A 30 0.18 -9.65 11.33
N GLN A 31 1.36 -9.57 10.72
CA GLN A 31 2.36 -8.54 11.02
C GLN A 31 1.82 -7.12 10.80
N SER A 32 1.12 -6.85 9.69
CA SER A 32 0.52 -5.54 9.45
C SER A 32 -0.57 -5.21 10.50
N LYS A 33 -1.39 -6.19 10.88
CA LYS A 33 -2.38 -6.00 11.96
C LYS A 33 -1.70 -5.67 13.28
N THR A 34 -0.66 -6.40 13.67
CA THR A 34 0.06 -6.14 14.92
C THR A 34 0.71 -4.75 14.92
N LEU A 35 1.31 -4.34 13.79
CA LEU A 35 1.90 -3.01 13.66
C LEU A 35 0.84 -1.90 13.75
N ASN A 36 -0.29 -2.07 13.07
CA ASN A 36 -1.39 -1.08 13.12
C ASN A 36 -1.99 -0.96 14.53
N THR A 37 -2.16 -2.08 15.24
CA THR A 37 -2.64 -2.06 16.64
C THR A 37 -1.59 -1.47 17.59
N ALA A 38 -0.30 -1.77 17.39
CA ALA A 38 0.78 -1.25 18.21
C ALA A 38 1.03 0.25 18.02
N SER A 39 0.75 0.79 16.82
CA SER A 39 0.91 2.21 16.52
C SER A 39 -0.03 3.13 17.32
N GLY A 40 -1.02 2.58 18.04
CA GLY A 40 -2.00 3.35 18.78
C GLY A 40 -2.90 4.21 17.89
N PRO A 41 -3.95 4.84 18.45
CA PRO A 41 -4.68 5.87 17.74
C PRO A 41 -3.73 7.03 17.41
N LYS A 42 -3.68 7.45 16.13
CA LYS A 42 -3.00 8.70 15.76
C LYS A 42 -3.63 9.83 16.57
N THR A 43 -2.81 10.56 17.32
CA THR A 43 -3.23 11.79 17.99
C THR A 43 -3.79 12.73 16.93
N SER A 44 -4.96 13.31 17.19
CA SER A 44 -5.70 14.16 16.25
C SER A 44 -5.08 15.53 16.02
N ASP A 45 -3.86 15.77 16.50
CA ASP A 45 -3.10 16.96 16.14
C ASP A 45 -2.67 16.78 14.69
N GLU A 46 -3.15 17.68 13.83
CA GLU A 46 -2.88 17.69 12.40
C GLU A 46 -1.38 17.50 12.11
N ASP A 47 -1.06 16.66 11.12
CA ASP A 47 0.34 16.43 10.74
C ASP A 47 0.97 17.79 10.37
N PRO A 48 2.16 18.15 10.90
CA PRO A 48 2.76 19.47 10.69
C PRO A 48 3.02 19.77 9.20
N ASP A 49 3.20 18.72 8.39
CA ASP A 49 3.38 18.82 6.95
C ASP A 49 2.07 19.04 6.17
N ILE A 50 0.92 18.65 6.75
CA ILE A 50 -0.40 18.75 6.10
C ILE A 50 -1.23 19.93 6.62
N ALA A 51 -0.84 20.49 7.77
CA ALA A 51 -1.50 21.64 8.38
C ALA A 51 -1.55 22.83 7.40
N GLY A 52 -2.76 23.36 7.18
CA GLY A 52 -2.99 24.51 6.30
C GLY A 52 -3.15 24.20 4.81
N ILE A 53 -2.97 22.94 4.37
CA ILE A 53 -3.27 22.55 2.98
C ILE A 53 -4.78 22.42 2.82
N ARG A 54 -5.36 23.27 1.97
CA ARG A 54 -6.79 23.20 1.62
C ARG A 54 -6.95 22.30 0.39
N PRO A 55 -7.88 21.33 0.41
CA PRO A 55 -8.21 20.56 -0.79
C PRO A 55 -8.86 21.49 -1.83
N GLY A 56 -8.37 21.42 -3.06
CA GLY A 56 -8.82 22.26 -4.17
C GLY A 56 -7.70 23.11 -4.78
N PRO A 57 -8.01 23.91 -5.81
CA PRO A 57 -7.06 24.85 -6.37
C PRO A 57 -6.69 25.89 -5.30
N GLN A 58 -5.39 26.05 -5.03
CA GLN A 58 -4.92 27.11 -4.16
C GLN A 58 -5.14 28.47 -4.84
N PRO A 59 -5.50 29.52 -4.08
CA PRO A 59 -5.63 30.85 -4.65
C PRO A 59 -4.30 31.26 -5.30
N LEU A 60 -4.39 31.98 -6.41
CA LEU A 60 -3.20 32.56 -7.01
C LEU A 60 -2.60 33.58 -6.02
N PRO A 61 -1.27 33.66 -5.90
CA PRO A 61 -0.63 34.66 -5.08
C PRO A 61 -0.92 36.08 -5.59
N GLU A 62 -0.98 37.07 -4.68
CA GLU A 62 -1.25 38.49 -5.03
C GLU A 62 -0.33 39.03 -6.14
N GLN A 63 0.90 38.53 -6.24
CA GLN A 63 1.84 38.94 -7.30
C GLN A 63 1.39 38.60 -8.73
N TRP A 64 0.34 37.79 -8.91
CA TRP A 64 -0.18 37.34 -10.21
C TRP A 64 -1.57 37.90 -10.53
N ASP A 65 -2.16 38.75 -9.68
CA ASP A 65 -3.49 39.35 -9.90
C ASP A 65 -3.53 40.43 -11.02
N ASP A 66 -2.37 40.92 -11.45
CA ASP A 66 -2.28 42.07 -12.37
C ASP A 66 -2.39 41.73 -13.87
N VAL A 67 -2.66 40.47 -14.24
CA VAL A 67 -2.62 40.04 -15.66
C VAL A 67 -3.97 40.17 -16.39
N GLU A 68 -5.10 40.39 -15.70
CA GLU A 68 -6.44 40.42 -16.33
C GLU A 68 -7.09 41.81 -16.47
N LYS A 69 -6.35 42.90 -16.25
CA LYS A 69 -6.83 44.27 -16.54
C LYS A 69 -6.17 44.87 -17.78
N GLU A 70 -6.37 44.25 -18.94
CA GLU A 70 -6.22 44.92 -20.25
C GLU A 70 -7.19 44.37 -21.29
#